data_AF-A0A2U2S9D4-F1
#
_entry.id   AF-A0A2U2S9D4-F1
#
_cell.length_a   1.000
_cell.length_b   1.000
_cell.length_c   1.000
_cell.angle_alpha   90.00
_cell.angle_beta   90.00
_cell.angle_gamma   90.00
#
_symmetry.space_group_name_H-M   'P 1'
#
loop_
_entity.id
_entity.type
_entity.pdbx_description
1 polymer ?
#
loop_
_entity_poly.entity_id
_entity_poly.type
_entity_poly.pdbx_seq_one_letter_code
_entity_poly.pdbx_strand_id
1 'polypeptide(L)'
;MHFSPIPMHIPDGFLSTGVSLVLWIVSIAVIAYSLKRVGSELGERQVPFMGVLAAAIFAGQMLNFTVVGGTSGHLLGAALATILLGPWAAVIVMTSVVAIQALIFQDGGLVVLGANLFNMGVVGVAVAYMVYRTIYRLSGGKQWGIFVGGFVAAWASIELAALACALELAASGTSPANIAVPAMGGIHALIGIGEGLITLGALAFLYATRRDLLTAGEGSAIQGKLVWGVGLAIALLLAVFSPLASAYPDGLEWVAEEHGFIDAAQNPLYEIIPDYVFPGVSNEALATILAGIVGTLIVFGVALAIGYARRKRQAA
;
A
#
# COMPACT_ATOMS: atom_id res chain seq x y z
N MET A 1 5.27 -2.71 26.49
CA MET A 1 4.61 -2.08 25.34
C MET A 1 5.50 -2.41 24.17
N HIS A 2 5.03 -3.24 23.24
CA HIS A 2 5.74 -3.45 21.99
C HIS A 2 5.52 -2.18 21.17
N PHE A 3 6.59 -1.42 20.90
CA PHE A 3 6.50 -0.19 20.10
C PHE A 3 6.80 -0.43 18.62
N SER A 4 6.91 -1.69 18.21
CA SER A 4 7.25 -2.10 16.85
C SER A 4 5.99 -2.59 16.11
N PRO A 5 5.84 -2.24 14.82
CA PRO A 5 4.83 -2.85 13.96
C PRO A 5 5.05 -4.36 13.87
N ILE A 6 3.98 -5.13 14.01
CA ILE A 6 3.97 -6.58 13.80
C ILE A 6 3.78 -6.83 12.29
N PRO A 7 4.31 -7.92 11.68
CA PRO A 7 4.15 -8.20 10.25
C PRO A 7 2.70 -8.07 9.78
N MET A 8 2.48 -7.41 8.64
CA MET A 8 1.13 -7.09 8.14
C MET A 8 0.80 -7.74 6.80
N HIS A 9 1.80 -8.34 6.16
CA HIS A 9 1.70 -8.92 4.83
C HIS A 9 1.85 -10.44 4.92
N ILE A 10 1.37 -11.15 3.89
CA ILE A 10 1.44 -12.62 3.85
C ILE A 10 2.91 -13.04 4.08
N PRO A 11 3.21 -13.79 5.16
CA PRO A 11 4.55 -14.29 5.41
C PRO A 11 4.83 -15.53 4.54
N ASP A 12 6.10 -15.88 4.39
CA ASP A 12 6.46 -17.14 3.73
C ASP A 12 5.86 -18.32 4.52
N GLY A 13 5.47 -19.39 3.83
CA GLY A 13 4.81 -20.56 4.44
C GLY A 13 3.28 -20.49 4.47
N PHE A 14 2.66 -19.30 4.39
CA PHE A 14 1.20 -19.19 4.32
C PHE A 14 0.61 -19.61 2.97
N LEU A 15 1.38 -19.53 1.89
CA LEU A 15 0.93 -19.98 0.56
C LEU A 15 1.80 -21.11 0.05
N SER A 16 1.17 -22.03 -0.68
CA SER A 16 1.88 -23.12 -1.35
C SER A 16 2.77 -22.56 -2.46
N THR A 17 3.92 -23.18 -2.71
CA THR A 17 4.86 -22.75 -3.77
C THR A 17 4.20 -22.64 -5.14
N GLY A 18 3.21 -23.50 -5.43
CA GLY A 18 2.46 -23.47 -6.68
C GLY A 18 1.63 -22.19 -6.85
N VAL A 19 0.86 -21.83 -5.81
CA VAL A 19 0.07 -20.58 -5.79
C VAL A 19 0.99 -19.37 -5.86
N SER A 20 2.05 -19.36 -5.05
CA SER A 20 3.04 -18.27 -5.02
C SER A 20 3.71 -18.04 -6.39
N LEU A 21 4.07 -19.11 -7.11
CA LEU A 21 4.68 -19.01 -8.43
C LEU A 21 3.72 -18.41 -9.47
N VAL A 22 2.45 -18.83 -9.45
CA VAL A 22 1.42 -18.29 -10.35
C VAL A 22 1.24 -16.79 -10.10
N LEU A 23 1.12 -16.38 -8.83
CA LEU A 23 0.93 -14.98 -8.47
C LEU A 23 2.16 -14.13 -8.81
N TRP A 24 3.37 -14.67 -8.68
CA TRP A 24 4.58 -14.02 -9.20
C TRP A 24 4.51 -13.77 -10.71
N ILE A 25 4.13 -14.78 -11.50
CA ILE A 25 4.02 -14.65 -12.96
C ILE A 25 2.99 -13.57 -13.33
N VAL A 26 1.82 -13.60 -12.70
CA VAL A 26 0.75 -12.62 -12.96
C VAL A 26 1.19 -11.21 -12.55
N SER A 27 1.74 -11.04 -11.35
CA SER A 27 2.22 -9.75 -10.86
C SER A 27 3.31 -9.18 -11.75
N ILE A 28 4.31 -9.98 -12.15
CA ILE A 28 5.37 -9.53 -13.07
C ILE A 28 4.78 -9.07 -14.41
N ALA A 29 3.82 -9.81 -14.97
CA ALA A 29 3.19 -9.43 -16.23
C ALA A 29 2.48 -8.07 -16.13
N VAL A 30 1.71 -7.84 -15.06
CA VAL A 30 1.00 -6.58 -14.85
C VAL A 30 1.96 -5.43 -14.54
N ILE A 31 2.99 -5.66 -13.72
CA ILE A 31 4.02 -4.66 -13.41
C ILE A 31 4.80 -4.28 -14.69
N ALA A 32 5.20 -5.26 -15.50
CA ALA A 32 5.89 -5.02 -16.76
C ALA A 32 5.03 -4.21 -17.74
N TYR A 33 3.73 -4.53 -17.82
CA TYR A 33 2.77 -3.75 -18.61
C TYR A 33 2.63 -2.31 -18.08
N SER A 34 2.50 -2.16 -16.77
CA SER A 34 2.38 -0.86 -16.09
C SER A 34 3.62 0.00 -16.32
N LEU A 35 4.83 -0.58 -16.25
CA LEU A 35 6.09 0.10 -16.55
C LEU A 35 6.13 0.63 -17.99
N LYS A 36 5.52 -0.08 -18.95
CA LYS A 36 5.42 0.37 -20.35
C LYS A 36 4.45 1.55 -20.48
N ARG A 37 3.28 1.48 -19.82
CA ARG A 37 2.25 2.55 -19.85
C ARG A 37 2.72 3.82 -19.14
N VAL A 38 3.36 3.66 -17.99
CA VAL A 38 3.90 4.77 -17.18
C VAL A 38 4.85 5.65 -18.00
N GLY A 39 5.72 5.05 -18.82
CA GLY A 39 6.63 5.83 -19.66
C GLY A 39 5.90 6.77 -20.62
N SER A 40 4.77 6.33 -21.18
CA SER A 40 3.99 7.09 -22.18
C SER A 40 2.99 8.08 -21.58
N GLU A 41 2.62 7.89 -20.31
CA GLU A 41 1.56 8.67 -19.66
C GLU A 41 2.09 9.65 -18.61
N LEU A 42 3.25 9.40 -17.98
CA LEU A 42 3.79 10.30 -16.96
C LEU A 42 4.53 11.50 -17.57
N GLY A 43 4.05 12.69 -17.24
CA GLY A 43 4.76 13.94 -17.51
C GLY A 43 6.00 14.12 -16.62
N GLU A 44 6.94 14.95 -17.08
CA GLU A 44 8.20 15.27 -16.38
C GLU A 44 8.01 15.69 -14.92
N ARG A 45 6.93 16.43 -14.65
CA ARG A 45 6.63 16.95 -13.32
C ARG A 45 5.86 15.98 -12.42
N GLN A 46 5.33 14.88 -12.98
CA GLN A 46 4.62 13.86 -12.20
C GLN A 46 5.58 12.83 -11.59
N VAL A 47 6.80 12.69 -12.13
CA VAL A 47 7.82 11.77 -11.57
C VAL A 47 8.18 12.12 -10.11
N PRO A 48 8.49 13.37 -9.74
CA PRO A 48 8.67 13.74 -8.34
C PRO A 48 7.47 13.45 -7.45
N PHE A 49 6.26 13.67 -7.97
CA PHE A 49 5.04 13.39 -7.23
C PHE A 49 4.85 11.90 -6.94
N MET A 50 5.19 11.04 -7.91
CA MET A 50 5.18 9.60 -7.75
C MET A 50 6.09 9.16 -6.58
N GLY A 51 7.29 9.75 -6.48
CA GLY A 51 8.19 9.53 -5.35
C GLY A 51 7.59 9.97 -4.02
N VAL A 52 7.07 11.21 -3.95
CA VAL A 52 6.45 11.75 -2.72
C VAL A 52 5.27 10.88 -2.27
N LEU A 53 4.42 10.46 -3.19
CA LEU A 53 3.24 9.67 -2.86
C LEU A 53 3.63 8.26 -2.39
N ALA A 54 4.64 7.64 -3.01
CA ALA A 54 5.18 6.37 -2.54
C ALA A 54 5.74 6.48 -1.12
N ALA A 55 6.49 7.55 -0.84
CA ALA A 55 7.05 7.84 0.48
C ALA A 55 5.95 8.03 1.55
N ALA A 56 4.91 8.80 1.21
CA ALA A 56 3.79 9.07 2.09
C ALA A 56 2.94 7.82 2.35
N ILE A 57 2.73 6.99 1.32
CA ILE A 57 2.04 5.71 1.47
C ILE A 57 2.86 4.83 2.41
N PHE A 58 4.13 4.56 2.11
CA PHE A 58 5.00 3.74 2.98
C PHE A 58 4.96 4.22 4.44
N ALA A 59 5.15 5.52 4.68
CA ALA A 59 5.11 6.08 6.03
C ALA A 59 3.72 5.92 6.69
N GLY A 60 2.64 6.04 5.91
CA GLY A 60 1.28 5.81 6.37
C GLY A 60 0.97 4.34 6.66
N GLN A 61 1.54 3.40 5.91
CA GLN A 61 1.36 1.96 6.16
C GLN A 61 2.02 1.51 7.47
N MET A 62 3.02 2.24 7.97
CA MET A 62 3.61 1.98 9.28
C MET A 62 2.74 2.42 10.46
N LEU A 63 1.65 3.17 10.21
CA LEU A 63 0.78 3.72 11.25
C LEU A 63 -0.49 2.86 11.41
N ASN A 64 -0.33 1.68 12.02
CA ASN A 64 -1.46 0.80 12.31
C ASN A 64 -2.41 1.46 13.30
N PHE A 65 -3.71 1.35 13.05
CA PHE A 65 -4.75 1.85 13.94
C PHE A 65 -5.54 0.69 14.53
N THR A 66 -5.88 0.81 15.80
CA THR A 66 -6.69 -0.19 16.52
C THR A 66 -8.08 -0.28 15.90
N VAL A 67 -8.54 -1.52 15.70
CA VAL A 67 -9.89 -1.84 15.25
C VAL A 67 -10.62 -2.64 16.34
N VAL A 68 -11.95 -2.65 16.28
CA VAL A 68 -12.79 -3.43 17.19
C VAL A 68 -12.39 -4.92 17.10
N GLY A 69 -12.32 -5.60 18.23
CA GLY A 69 -12.00 -7.05 18.29
C GLY A 69 -10.58 -7.38 18.71
N GLY A 70 -9.75 -6.39 19.06
CA GLY A 70 -8.38 -6.65 19.55
C GLY A 70 -7.34 -6.83 18.44
N THR A 71 -7.65 -6.35 17.24
CA THR A 71 -6.79 -6.36 16.05
C THR A 71 -6.49 -4.92 15.61
N SER A 72 -5.58 -4.77 14.66
CA SER A 72 -5.27 -3.52 14.01
C SER A 72 -5.41 -3.62 12.50
N GLY A 73 -5.54 -2.46 11.87
CA GLY A 73 -5.46 -2.34 10.42
C GLY A 73 -4.45 -1.27 10.04
N HIS A 74 -3.94 -1.37 8.82
CA HIS A 74 -3.02 -0.39 8.28
C HIS A 74 -3.56 0.23 7.00
N LEU A 75 -2.99 1.38 6.65
CA LEU A 75 -3.29 2.03 5.37
C LEU A 75 -2.86 1.10 4.22
N LEU A 76 -3.70 0.90 3.22
CA LEU A 76 -3.29 0.28 1.95
C LEU A 76 -2.83 1.35 0.95
N GLY A 77 -3.56 2.46 0.81
CA GLY A 77 -3.13 3.61 0.03
C GLY A 77 -3.29 3.48 -1.50
N ALA A 78 -3.77 2.34 -2.02
CA ALA A 78 -3.96 2.15 -3.46
C ALA A 78 -4.99 3.13 -4.05
N ALA A 79 -6.06 3.46 -3.31
CA ALA A 79 -7.05 4.41 -3.79
C ALA A 79 -6.47 5.83 -3.92
N LEU A 80 -5.72 6.30 -2.93
CA LEU A 80 -5.01 7.57 -3.03
C LEU A 80 -4.01 7.58 -4.18
N ALA A 81 -3.20 6.53 -4.32
CA ALA A 81 -2.27 6.39 -5.45
C ALA A 81 -2.99 6.47 -6.79
N THR A 82 -4.09 5.72 -6.93
CA THR A 82 -4.85 5.60 -8.16
C THR A 82 -5.56 6.89 -8.55
N ILE A 83 -6.16 7.59 -7.59
CA ILE A 83 -6.87 8.85 -7.84
C ILE A 83 -5.90 9.95 -8.26
N LEU A 84 -4.70 9.98 -7.66
CA LEU A 84 -3.73 11.07 -7.86
C LEU A 84 -2.78 10.87 -9.04
N LEU A 85 -2.42 9.62 -9.35
CA LEU A 85 -1.44 9.29 -10.40
C LEU A 85 -2.01 8.48 -11.56
N GLY A 86 -3.22 7.94 -11.41
CA GLY A 86 -3.77 6.95 -12.33
C GLY A 86 -3.30 5.52 -12.03
N PRO A 87 -3.98 4.51 -12.61
CA PRO A 87 -3.81 3.11 -12.22
C PRO A 87 -2.39 2.58 -12.50
N TRP A 88 -1.80 2.88 -13.66
CA TRP A 88 -0.51 2.31 -14.02
C TRP A 88 0.63 2.82 -13.14
N ALA A 89 0.64 4.13 -12.84
CA ALA A 89 1.61 4.71 -11.92
C ALA A 89 1.36 4.22 -10.49
N ALA A 90 0.10 4.06 -10.07
CA ALA A 90 -0.25 3.48 -8.78
C ALA A 90 0.27 2.04 -8.61
N VAL A 91 0.18 1.17 -9.62
CA VAL A 91 0.79 -0.17 -9.59
C VAL A 91 2.29 -0.08 -9.28
N ILE A 92 3.01 0.83 -9.94
CA ILE A 92 4.46 1.01 -9.73
C ILE A 92 4.78 1.55 -8.33
N VAL A 93 3.98 2.50 -7.84
CA VAL A 93 4.09 3.03 -6.48
C VAL A 93 3.90 1.91 -5.46
N MET A 94 2.78 1.20 -5.51
CA MET A 94 2.50 0.10 -4.59
C MET A 94 3.54 -1.01 -4.68
N THR A 95 4.00 -1.34 -5.89
CA THR A 95 5.08 -2.31 -6.09
C THR A 95 6.37 -1.87 -5.39
N SER A 96 6.74 -0.59 -5.52
CA SER A 96 7.96 -0.05 -4.90
C SER A 96 7.86 -0.09 -3.38
N VAL A 97 6.69 0.23 -2.83
CA VAL A 97 6.44 0.23 -1.39
C VAL A 97 6.51 -1.20 -0.85
N VAL A 98 5.67 -2.12 -1.35
CA VAL A 98 5.56 -3.50 -0.86
C VAL A 98 6.85 -4.30 -1.08
N ALA A 99 7.55 -4.08 -2.20
CA ALA A 99 8.84 -4.72 -2.42
C ALA A 99 9.89 -4.27 -1.40
N ILE A 100 9.94 -2.98 -1.04
CA ILE A 100 10.89 -2.49 -0.02
C ILE A 100 10.51 -3.00 1.37
N GLN A 101 9.22 -3.08 1.70
CA GLN A 101 8.74 -3.69 2.94
C GLN A 101 9.26 -5.12 3.10
N ALA A 102 9.07 -5.97 2.09
CA ALA A 102 9.56 -7.35 2.14
C ALA A 102 11.09 -7.47 2.10
N LEU A 103 11.78 -6.68 1.26
CA LEU A 103 13.23 -6.80 1.06
C LEU A 103 14.06 -6.19 2.19
N ILE A 104 13.62 -5.08 2.79
CA ILE A 104 14.42 -4.36 3.79
C ILE A 104 13.88 -4.59 5.19
N PHE A 105 12.56 -4.66 5.33
CA PHE A 105 11.90 -4.70 6.63
C PHE A 105 11.35 -6.07 7.00
N GLN A 106 11.47 -7.06 6.11
CA GLN A 106 10.94 -8.42 6.31
C GLN A 106 9.45 -8.44 6.65
N ASP A 107 8.73 -7.37 6.29
CA ASP A 107 7.28 -7.26 6.43
C ASP A 107 6.63 -7.92 5.21
N GLY A 108 6.41 -9.23 5.36
CA GLY A 108 5.96 -10.14 4.30
C GLY A 108 7.07 -11.04 3.74
N GLY A 109 6.66 -12.18 3.19
CA GLY A 109 7.58 -13.19 2.66
C GLY A 109 8.07 -12.91 1.23
N LEU A 110 9.24 -13.46 0.88
CA LEU A 110 9.84 -13.29 -0.46
C LEU A 110 9.31 -14.30 -1.46
N VAL A 111 9.03 -15.52 -1.02
CA VAL A 111 8.40 -16.54 -1.86
C VAL A 111 6.99 -16.09 -2.24
N VAL A 112 6.27 -15.50 -1.29
CA VAL A 112 4.90 -15.01 -1.47
C VAL A 112 4.81 -13.53 -1.89
N LEU A 113 5.93 -12.83 -2.09
CA LEU A 113 5.91 -11.41 -2.48
C LEU A 113 5.08 -11.17 -3.76
N GLY A 114 5.06 -12.12 -4.69
CA GLY A 114 4.19 -12.07 -5.87
C GLY A 114 2.70 -11.93 -5.52
N ALA A 115 2.24 -12.59 -4.44
CA ALA A 115 0.87 -12.50 -3.91
C ALA A 115 0.61 -11.14 -3.24
N ASN A 116 1.52 -10.67 -2.39
CA ASN A 116 1.41 -9.34 -1.77
C ASN A 116 1.33 -8.23 -2.84
N LEU A 117 2.17 -8.31 -3.87
CA LEU A 117 2.13 -7.41 -5.02
C LEU A 117 0.83 -7.53 -5.82
N PHE A 118 0.28 -8.74 -5.96
CA PHE A 118 -0.98 -8.98 -6.64
C PHE A 118 -2.14 -8.34 -5.86
N ASN A 119 -2.29 -8.64 -4.58
CA ASN A 119 -3.39 -8.18 -3.76
C ASN A 119 -3.40 -6.64 -3.63
N MET A 120 -2.27 -6.04 -3.28
CA MET A 120 -2.22 -4.61 -2.99
C MET A 120 -1.95 -3.77 -4.24
N GLY A 121 -1.00 -4.21 -5.06
CA GLY A 121 -0.53 -3.47 -6.22
C GLY A 121 -1.42 -3.65 -7.45
N VAL A 122 -2.06 -4.81 -7.62
CA VAL A 122 -2.90 -5.11 -8.78
C VAL A 122 -4.38 -5.03 -8.44
N VAL A 123 -4.87 -5.87 -7.52
CA VAL A 123 -6.29 -5.94 -7.15
C VAL A 123 -6.74 -4.63 -6.52
N GLY A 124 -6.04 -4.15 -5.49
CA GLY A 124 -6.37 -2.90 -4.81
C GLY A 124 -6.46 -1.70 -5.78
N VAL A 125 -5.46 -1.55 -6.65
CA VAL A 125 -5.43 -0.48 -7.66
C VAL A 125 -6.53 -0.62 -8.71
N ALA A 126 -6.76 -1.84 -9.23
CA ALA A 126 -7.79 -2.08 -10.24
C ALA A 126 -9.19 -1.80 -9.67
N VAL A 127 -9.48 -2.29 -8.47
CA VAL A 127 -10.76 -2.06 -7.77
C VAL A 127 -10.94 -0.58 -7.49
N ALA A 128 -9.94 0.09 -6.92
CA ALA A 128 -10.01 1.53 -6.67
C ALA A 128 -10.31 2.32 -7.95
N TYR A 129 -9.62 1.99 -9.06
CA TYR A 129 -9.83 2.64 -10.34
C TYR A 129 -11.25 2.45 -10.87
N MET A 130 -11.75 1.21 -10.88
CA MET A 130 -13.07 0.88 -11.39
C MET A 130 -14.18 1.54 -10.57
N VAL A 131 -14.08 1.46 -9.24
CA VAL A 131 -15.07 2.02 -8.32
C VAL A 131 -15.07 3.54 -8.40
N TYR A 132 -13.90 4.18 -8.26
CA TYR A 132 -13.78 5.63 -8.31
C TYR A 132 -14.30 6.18 -9.64
N ARG A 133 -13.87 5.60 -10.77
CA ARG A 133 -14.27 6.05 -12.11
C ARG A 133 -15.77 5.90 -12.32
N THR A 134 -16.36 4.81 -11.83
CA THR A 134 -17.82 4.58 -11.94
C THR A 134 -18.60 5.62 -11.16
N ILE A 135 -18.28 5.83 -9.87
CA ILE A 135 -18.96 6.80 -9.03
C ILE A 135 -18.76 8.23 -9.56
N TYR A 136 -17.53 8.59 -9.95
CA TYR A 136 -17.24 9.90 -10.49
C TYR A 136 -18.03 10.17 -11.79
N ARG A 137 -18.16 9.18 -12.68
CA ARG A 137 -19.02 9.27 -13.88
C ARG A 137 -20.50 9.42 -13.53
N LEU A 138 -21.02 8.61 -12.62
CA LEU A 138 -22.42 8.68 -12.18
C LEU A 138 -22.73 10.01 -11.49
N SER A 139 -21.74 10.64 -10.85
CA SER A 139 -21.90 11.96 -10.26
C SER A 139 -21.99 13.10 -11.28
N GLY A 140 -21.64 12.84 -12.55
CA GLY A 140 -21.51 13.88 -13.58
C GLY A 140 -20.36 14.85 -13.31
N GLY A 141 -19.28 14.39 -12.67
CA GLY A 141 -18.13 15.24 -12.30
C GLY A 141 -18.40 16.21 -11.15
N LYS A 142 -19.45 15.97 -10.36
CA LYS A 142 -19.77 16.81 -9.20
C LYS A 142 -18.81 16.56 -8.05
N GLN A 143 -18.64 17.57 -7.20
CA GLN A 143 -17.72 17.53 -6.05
C GLN A 143 -17.99 16.34 -5.11
N TRP A 144 -19.25 15.98 -4.87
CA TRP A 144 -19.58 14.83 -4.02
C TRP A 144 -19.05 13.50 -4.60
N GLY A 145 -18.91 13.40 -5.92
CA GLY A 145 -18.37 12.21 -6.60
C GLY A 145 -16.88 12.00 -6.31
N ILE A 146 -16.13 13.06 -6.03
CA ILE A 146 -14.72 12.96 -5.60
C ILE A 146 -14.65 12.33 -4.22
N PHE A 147 -15.45 12.84 -3.28
CA PHE A 147 -15.41 12.42 -1.87
C PHE A 147 -16.03 11.04 -1.65
N VAL A 148 -17.27 10.84 -2.12
CA VAL A 148 -17.96 9.55 -2.02
C VAL A 148 -17.23 8.51 -2.87
N GLY A 149 -16.82 8.88 -4.09
CA GLY A 149 -16.05 7.99 -4.95
C GLY A 149 -14.73 7.57 -4.29
N GLY A 150 -14.02 8.51 -3.67
CA GLY A 150 -12.76 8.24 -2.98
C GLY A 150 -12.93 7.32 -1.78
N PHE A 151 -13.91 7.62 -0.90
CA PHE A 151 -14.22 6.79 0.26
C PHE A 151 -14.55 5.35 -0.16
N VAL A 152 -15.50 5.18 -1.09
CA VAL A 152 -15.98 3.86 -1.52
C VAL A 152 -14.90 3.11 -2.28
N ALA A 153 -14.08 3.79 -3.09
CA ALA A 153 -12.95 3.18 -3.77
C ALA A 153 -11.89 2.65 -2.80
N ALA A 154 -11.58 3.41 -1.75
CA ALA A 154 -10.61 2.99 -0.75
C ALA A 154 -11.12 1.82 0.08
N TRP A 155 -12.35 1.91 0.58
CA TRP A 155 -13.03 0.82 1.30
C TRP A 155 -13.05 -0.47 0.46
N ALA A 156 -13.53 -0.39 -0.78
CA ALA A 156 -13.62 -1.55 -1.66
C ALA A 156 -12.24 -2.11 -2.03
N SER A 157 -11.22 -1.25 -2.20
CA SER A 157 -9.88 -1.72 -2.54
C SER A 157 -9.25 -2.59 -1.47
N ILE A 158 -9.41 -2.24 -0.19
CA ILE A 158 -8.96 -3.06 0.94
C ILE A 158 -9.77 -4.34 1.02
N GLU A 159 -11.10 -4.23 0.98
CA GLU A 159 -11.99 -5.38 1.13
C GLU A 159 -11.71 -6.45 0.07
N LEU A 160 -11.60 -6.06 -1.20
CA LEU A 160 -11.39 -7.00 -2.29
C LEU A 160 -9.95 -7.56 -2.31
N ALA A 161 -8.96 -6.79 -1.85
CA ALA A 161 -7.59 -7.30 -1.68
C ALA A 161 -7.52 -8.34 -0.54
N ALA A 162 -8.22 -8.12 0.57
CA ALA A 162 -8.31 -9.05 1.69
C ALA A 162 -9.05 -10.34 1.31
N LEU A 163 -10.14 -10.22 0.55
CA LEU A 163 -10.86 -11.38 0.01
C LEU A 163 -10.01 -12.16 -0.99
N ALA A 164 -9.19 -11.49 -1.81
CA ALA A 164 -8.23 -12.18 -2.67
C ALA A 164 -7.20 -12.98 -1.84
N CYS A 165 -6.61 -12.38 -0.81
CA CYS A 165 -5.75 -13.08 0.15
C CYS A 165 -6.45 -14.29 0.79
N ALA A 166 -7.71 -14.16 1.21
CA ALA A 166 -8.47 -15.27 1.78
C ALA A 166 -8.65 -16.45 0.81
N LEU A 167 -8.88 -16.15 -0.47
CA LEU A 167 -8.98 -17.17 -1.52
C LEU A 167 -7.62 -17.82 -1.82
N GLU A 168 -6.52 -17.07 -1.71
CA GLU A 168 -5.16 -17.59 -1.89
C GLU A 168 -4.78 -18.55 -0.75
N LEU A 169 -5.16 -18.24 0.49
CA LEU A 169 -5.01 -19.14 1.65
C LEU A 169 -5.80 -20.43 1.44
N ALA A 170 -7.04 -20.32 0.95
CA ALA A 170 -7.88 -21.48 0.64
C ALA A 170 -7.33 -22.32 -0.50
N ALA A 171 -6.84 -21.69 -1.57
CA ALA A 171 -6.20 -22.37 -2.69
C ALA A 171 -4.89 -23.06 -2.28
N SER A 172 -4.21 -22.56 -1.25
CA SER A 172 -2.98 -23.13 -0.70
C SER A 172 -3.22 -24.24 0.33
N GLY A 173 -4.46 -24.42 0.78
CA GLY A 173 -4.81 -25.39 1.82
C GLY A 173 -4.48 -24.95 3.24
N THR A 174 -4.07 -23.69 3.43
CA THR A 174 -3.66 -23.13 4.72
C THR A 174 -4.85 -22.84 5.63
N SER A 175 -5.94 -22.32 5.05
CA SER A 175 -7.20 -22.09 5.76
C SER A 175 -8.38 -22.28 4.80
N PRO A 176 -9.42 -23.03 5.17
CA PRO A 176 -10.51 -23.33 4.25
C PRO A 176 -11.36 -22.09 3.95
N ALA A 177 -11.90 -22.00 2.74
CA ALA A 177 -12.59 -20.79 2.26
C ALA A 177 -13.78 -20.36 3.14
N ASN A 178 -14.51 -21.31 3.73
CA ASN A 178 -15.63 -21.02 4.62
C ASN A 178 -15.22 -20.39 5.96
N ILE A 179 -13.92 -20.38 6.28
CA ILE A 179 -13.34 -19.70 7.44
C ILE A 179 -12.62 -18.44 6.98
N ALA A 180 -11.65 -18.57 6.06
CA ALA A 180 -10.80 -17.47 5.63
C ALA A 180 -11.60 -16.30 5.03
N VAL A 181 -12.58 -16.57 4.16
CA VAL A 181 -13.35 -15.53 3.47
C VAL A 181 -14.18 -14.67 4.43
N PRO A 182 -15.06 -15.25 5.29
CA PRO A 182 -15.83 -14.43 6.22
C PRO A 182 -14.96 -13.76 7.29
N ALA A 183 -13.87 -14.40 7.74
CA ALA A 183 -12.99 -13.80 8.74
C ALA A 183 -12.22 -12.59 8.16
N MET A 184 -11.56 -12.77 7.02
CA MET A 184 -10.83 -11.70 6.34
C MET A 184 -11.75 -10.57 5.91
N GLY A 185 -12.88 -10.88 5.25
CA GLY A 185 -13.84 -9.85 4.82
C GLY A 185 -14.50 -9.14 5.99
N GLY A 186 -14.82 -9.86 7.07
CA GLY A 186 -15.41 -9.27 8.26
C GLY A 186 -14.52 -8.20 8.89
N ILE A 187 -13.24 -8.53 9.13
CA ILE A 187 -12.35 -7.57 9.77
C ILE A 187 -11.89 -6.46 8.82
N HIS A 188 -11.63 -6.79 7.55
CA HIS A 188 -11.19 -5.81 6.57
C HIS A 188 -12.31 -4.86 6.13
N ALA A 189 -13.59 -5.24 6.30
CA ALA A 189 -14.70 -4.31 6.12
C ALA A 189 -14.65 -3.18 7.16
N LEU A 190 -14.19 -3.46 8.39
CA LEU A 190 -13.99 -2.46 9.44
C LEU A 190 -12.72 -1.63 9.19
N ILE A 191 -11.60 -2.28 8.86
CA ILE A 191 -10.34 -1.61 8.49
C ILE A 191 -10.57 -0.66 7.29
N GLY A 192 -11.33 -1.12 6.30
CA GLY A 192 -11.70 -0.37 5.11
C GLY A 192 -12.48 0.91 5.42
N ILE A 193 -13.23 0.97 6.53
CA ILE A 193 -13.89 2.22 6.96
C ILE A 193 -12.82 3.24 7.34
N GLY A 194 -11.80 2.81 8.08
CA GLY A 194 -10.63 3.64 8.42
C GLY A 194 -9.92 4.16 7.18
N GLU A 195 -9.57 3.28 6.25
CA GLU A 195 -8.96 3.64 4.96
C GLU A 195 -9.83 4.61 4.14
N GLY A 196 -11.14 4.37 4.12
CA GLY A 196 -12.13 5.23 3.48
C GLY A 196 -12.12 6.65 4.07
N LEU A 197 -12.12 6.76 5.41
CA LEU A 197 -12.08 8.04 6.12
C LEU A 197 -10.75 8.76 5.92
N ILE A 198 -9.63 8.04 5.97
CA ILE A 198 -8.28 8.61 5.72
C ILE A 198 -8.20 9.14 4.29
N THR A 199 -8.65 8.35 3.31
CA THR A 199 -8.69 8.76 1.90
C THR A 199 -9.60 9.96 1.71
N LEU A 200 -10.79 9.95 2.29
CA LEU A 200 -11.72 11.08 2.25
C LEU A 200 -11.09 12.36 2.83
N GLY A 201 -10.43 12.26 3.98
CA GLY A 201 -9.74 13.37 4.63
C GLY A 201 -8.61 13.93 3.77
N ALA A 202 -7.78 13.05 3.20
CA ALA A 202 -6.71 13.44 2.29
C ALA A 202 -7.27 14.12 1.02
N LEU A 203 -8.34 13.59 0.42
CA LEU A 203 -9.00 14.22 -0.72
C LEU A 203 -9.64 15.57 -0.35
N ALA A 204 -10.23 15.70 0.84
CA ALA A 204 -10.77 16.97 1.33
C ALA A 204 -9.66 18.01 1.52
N PHE A 205 -8.53 17.63 2.11
CA PHE A 205 -7.36 18.50 2.25
C PHE A 205 -6.82 18.95 0.89
N LEU A 206 -6.64 18.00 -0.05
CA LEU A 206 -6.19 18.33 -1.41
C LEU A 206 -7.22 19.18 -2.15
N TYR A 207 -8.51 18.95 -1.96
CA TYR A 207 -9.56 19.80 -2.55
C TYR A 207 -9.58 21.22 -1.94
N ALA A 208 -9.17 21.40 -0.69
CA ALA A 208 -9.09 22.72 -0.07
C ALA A 208 -7.82 23.48 -0.50
N THR A 209 -6.69 22.78 -0.65
CA THR A 209 -5.37 23.39 -0.82
C THR A 209 -4.83 23.34 -2.26
N ARG A 210 -5.16 22.29 -3.01
CA ARG A 210 -4.56 21.92 -4.31
C ARG A 210 -5.57 21.21 -5.22
N ARG A 211 -6.69 21.87 -5.51
CA ARG A 211 -7.76 21.34 -6.41
C ARG A 211 -7.24 20.86 -7.76
N ASP A 212 -6.18 21.50 -8.25
CA ASP A 212 -5.51 21.16 -9.49
C ASP A 212 -5.02 19.70 -9.55
N LEU A 213 -4.75 19.06 -8.40
CA LEU A 213 -4.37 17.65 -8.32
C LEU A 213 -5.55 16.68 -8.51
N LEU A 214 -6.79 17.14 -8.33
CA LEU A 214 -7.99 16.30 -8.35
C LEU A 214 -8.85 16.51 -9.60
N THR A 215 -8.89 17.74 -10.11
CA THR A 215 -9.77 18.12 -11.24
C THR A 215 -9.07 18.12 -12.59
N ALA A 216 -7.74 18.05 -12.63
CA ALA A 216 -7.02 17.95 -13.90
C ALA A 216 -7.09 16.52 -14.43
N GLY A 217 -8.06 16.28 -15.32
CA GLY A 217 -7.95 15.18 -16.27
C GLY A 217 -6.64 15.35 -17.04
N GLU A 218 -5.77 14.34 -16.94
CA GLU A 218 -4.53 14.21 -17.72
C GLU A 218 -3.59 15.44 -17.66
N GLY A 219 -2.66 15.42 -16.71
CA GLY A 219 -1.36 16.09 -16.91
C GLY A 219 -1.25 17.56 -16.53
N SER A 220 -1.96 18.05 -15.51
CA SER A 220 -1.58 19.34 -14.92
C SER A 220 -0.21 19.23 -14.26
N ALA A 221 0.76 19.80 -14.96
CA ALA A 221 2.17 19.92 -14.65
C ALA A 221 2.40 20.59 -13.28
N ILE A 222 2.46 19.78 -12.22
CA ILE A 222 2.58 20.24 -10.84
C ILE A 222 3.72 21.25 -10.69
N GLN A 223 3.38 22.46 -10.23
CA GLN A 223 4.31 23.58 -10.17
C GLN A 223 5.00 23.66 -8.81
N GLY A 224 6.34 23.61 -8.82
CA GLY A 224 7.19 24.08 -7.74
C GLY A 224 7.92 22.98 -6.95
N LYS A 225 9.25 23.09 -6.87
CA LYS A 225 10.12 22.25 -6.01
C LYS A 225 9.66 22.23 -4.55
N LEU A 226 8.99 23.32 -4.11
CA LEU A 226 8.44 23.46 -2.76
C LEU A 226 7.34 22.44 -2.46
N VAL A 227 6.49 22.10 -3.43
CA VAL A 227 5.38 21.14 -3.24
C VAL A 227 5.92 19.75 -2.90
N TRP A 228 7.01 19.36 -3.55
CA TRP A 228 7.66 18.07 -3.31
C TRP A 228 8.41 18.05 -2.00
N GLY A 229 9.13 19.13 -1.69
CA GLY A 229 9.80 19.29 -0.41
C GLY A 229 8.81 19.21 0.76
N VAL A 230 7.66 19.88 0.65
CA VAL A 230 6.61 19.82 1.68
C VAL A 230 5.98 18.43 1.75
N GLY A 231 5.66 17.80 0.62
CA GLY A 231 5.08 16.46 0.61
C GLY A 231 6.02 15.40 1.22
N LEU A 232 7.32 15.46 0.89
CA LEU A 232 8.31 14.59 1.51
C LEU A 232 8.48 14.90 3.00
N ALA A 233 8.46 16.17 3.40
CA ALA A 233 8.51 16.55 4.81
C ALA A 233 7.30 16.00 5.60
N ILE A 234 6.09 16.02 5.00
CA ILE A 234 4.90 15.40 5.60
C ILE A 234 5.08 13.88 5.72
N ALA A 235 5.59 13.21 4.68
CA ALA A 235 5.86 11.77 4.74
C ALA A 235 6.86 11.41 5.85
N LEU A 236 7.94 12.19 5.99
CA LEU A 236 8.91 12.02 7.06
C LEU A 236 8.32 12.31 8.45
N LEU A 237 7.44 13.31 8.54
CA LEU A 237 6.72 13.59 9.79
C LEU A 237 5.78 12.43 10.18
N LEU A 238 5.11 11.80 9.21
CA LEU A 238 4.32 10.58 9.46
C LEU A 238 5.20 9.45 10.00
N ALA A 239 6.39 9.24 9.44
CA ALA A 239 7.33 8.25 9.93
C ALA A 239 7.80 8.51 11.37
N VAL A 240 7.90 9.78 11.80
CA VAL A 240 8.19 10.14 13.20
C VAL A 240 7.08 9.72 14.16
N PHE A 241 5.83 9.64 13.69
CA PHE A 241 4.71 9.16 14.48
C PHE A 241 4.59 7.62 14.52
N SER A 242 5.45 6.87 13.83
CA SER A 242 5.40 5.40 13.78
C SER A 242 5.31 4.69 15.15
N PRO A 243 5.93 5.17 16.25
CA PRO A 243 5.77 4.50 17.56
C PRO A 243 4.36 4.61 18.16
N LEU A 244 3.46 5.41 17.56
CA LEU A 244 2.05 5.49 17.93
C LEU A 244 1.20 4.40 17.25
N ALA A 245 1.81 3.56 16.41
CA ALA A 245 1.13 2.43 15.78
C ALA A 245 0.57 1.47 16.84
N SER A 246 -0.59 0.89 16.54
CA SER A 246 -1.22 -0.13 17.37
C SER A 246 -0.33 -1.36 17.51
N ALA A 247 -0.20 -1.87 18.74
CA ALA A 247 0.55 -3.09 19.05
C ALA A 247 -0.29 -4.38 18.95
N TYR A 248 -1.52 -4.28 18.45
CA TYR A 248 -2.38 -5.44 18.18
C TYR A 248 -2.03 -6.09 16.84
N PRO A 249 -2.21 -7.42 16.70
CA PRO A 249 -1.96 -8.13 15.45
C PRO A 249 -2.75 -7.50 14.30
N ASP A 250 -2.18 -7.52 13.11
CA ASP A 250 -2.86 -7.04 11.92
C ASP A 250 -4.11 -7.90 11.60
N GLY A 251 -4.95 -7.48 10.65
CA GLY A 251 -6.15 -8.22 10.28
C GLY A 251 -5.87 -9.64 9.79
N LEU A 252 -4.80 -9.87 9.02
CA LEU A 252 -4.40 -11.20 8.56
C LEU A 252 -3.84 -12.05 9.70
N GLU A 253 -2.92 -11.50 10.49
CA GLU A 253 -2.33 -12.18 11.64
C GLU A 253 -3.37 -12.55 12.68
N TRP A 254 -4.28 -11.63 13.01
CA TRP A 254 -5.38 -11.91 13.94
C TRP A 254 -6.27 -13.07 13.46
N VAL A 255 -6.58 -13.11 12.16
CA VAL A 255 -7.31 -14.25 11.55
C VAL A 255 -6.49 -15.54 11.65
N ALA A 256 -5.17 -15.47 11.48
CA ALA A 256 -4.27 -16.61 11.58
C ALA A 256 -4.14 -17.16 13.01
N GLU A 257 -4.10 -16.29 14.01
CA GLU A 257 -4.11 -16.63 15.43
C GLU A 257 -5.44 -17.26 15.83
N GLU A 258 -6.56 -16.60 15.56
CA GLU A 258 -7.91 -17.05 15.95
C GLU A 258 -8.32 -18.37 15.29
N HIS A 259 -7.82 -18.64 14.08
CA HIS A 259 -8.13 -19.85 13.33
C HIS A 259 -6.98 -20.87 13.28
N GLY A 260 -5.90 -20.65 14.04
CA GLY A 260 -4.88 -21.66 14.32
C GLY A 260 -3.98 -22.05 13.16
N PHE A 261 -3.68 -21.12 12.25
CA PHE A 261 -2.73 -21.36 11.14
C PHE A 261 -1.50 -20.43 11.18
N ILE A 262 -1.32 -19.65 12.25
CA ILE A 262 -0.15 -18.77 12.44
C ILE A 262 1.19 -19.53 12.39
N ASP A 263 1.23 -20.76 12.90
CA ASP A 263 2.42 -21.63 12.91
C ASP A 263 2.89 -22.06 11.51
N ALA A 264 2.09 -21.80 10.46
CA ALA A 264 2.52 -22.00 9.08
C ALA A 264 3.55 -20.97 8.61
N ALA A 265 3.69 -19.84 9.32
CA ALA A 265 4.64 -18.79 8.98
C ALA A 265 6.09 -19.31 9.09
N GLN A 266 6.91 -18.95 8.11
CA GLN A 266 8.32 -19.28 8.03
C GLN A 266 9.18 -18.04 8.29
N ASN A 267 10.34 -18.27 8.90
CA ASN A 267 11.33 -17.23 9.13
C ASN A 267 11.88 -16.69 7.80
N PRO A 268 12.26 -15.39 7.76
CA PRO A 268 12.85 -14.80 6.58
C PRO A 268 14.21 -15.44 6.24
N LEU A 269 14.55 -15.45 4.95
CA LEU A 269 15.84 -15.99 4.46
C LEU A 269 17.05 -15.15 4.90
N TYR A 270 16.83 -13.88 5.21
CA TYR A 270 17.81 -12.92 5.69
C TYR A 270 17.11 -11.76 6.41
N GLU A 271 17.85 -11.01 7.20
CA GLU A 271 17.32 -9.87 7.97
C GLU A 271 18.21 -8.63 7.77
N ILE A 272 17.58 -7.47 7.53
CA ILE A 272 18.27 -6.17 7.43
C ILE A 272 17.76 -5.23 8.51
N ILE A 273 16.47 -4.88 8.48
CA ILE A 273 15.77 -4.10 9.52
C ILE A 273 14.42 -4.80 9.80
N PRO A 274 14.42 -6.05 10.28
CA PRO A 274 13.19 -6.82 10.44
C PRO A 274 12.21 -6.10 11.36
N ASP A 275 10.92 -6.15 11.01
CA ASP A 275 9.80 -5.59 11.77
C ASP A 275 9.97 -4.11 12.12
N TYR A 276 10.68 -3.38 11.24
CA TYR A 276 11.02 -1.96 11.42
C TYR A 276 11.82 -1.68 12.70
N VAL A 277 12.55 -2.67 13.23
CA VAL A 277 13.44 -2.51 14.39
C VAL A 277 14.86 -2.25 13.92
N PHE A 278 15.28 -0.98 13.92
CA PHE A 278 16.62 -0.60 13.45
C PHE A 278 17.73 -1.26 14.28
N PRO A 279 18.65 -2.02 13.66
CA PRO A 279 19.65 -2.78 14.38
C PRO A 279 20.64 -1.88 15.11
N GLY A 280 21.01 -2.26 16.33
CA GLY A 280 21.97 -1.52 17.16
C GLY A 280 21.38 -0.32 17.92
N VAL A 281 20.07 -0.08 17.85
CA VAL A 281 19.38 0.96 18.61
C VAL A 281 18.59 0.33 19.75
N SER A 282 18.93 0.65 21.01
CA SER A 282 18.31 0.04 22.19
C SER A 282 16.92 0.58 22.54
N ASN A 283 16.58 1.79 22.09
CA ASN A 283 15.27 2.38 22.29
C ASN A 283 14.36 2.00 21.12
N GLU A 284 13.34 1.17 21.38
CA GLU A 284 12.41 0.67 20.36
C GLU A 284 11.76 1.80 19.55
N ALA A 285 11.20 2.81 20.22
CA ALA A 285 10.56 3.93 19.53
C ALA A 285 11.52 4.68 18.60
N LEU A 286 12.77 4.90 19.03
CA LEU A 286 13.79 5.51 18.18
C LEU A 286 14.18 4.58 17.02
N ALA A 287 14.28 3.27 17.26
CA ALA A 287 14.57 2.28 16.24
C ALA A 287 13.49 2.30 15.15
N THR A 288 12.21 2.30 15.52
CA THR A 288 11.07 2.37 14.60
C THR A 288 11.05 3.68 13.81
N ILE A 289 11.29 4.82 14.46
CA ILE A 289 11.39 6.12 13.78
C ILE A 289 12.51 6.13 12.74
N LEU A 290 13.69 5.61 13.09
CA LEU A 290 14.82 5.55 12.17
C LEU A 290 14.55 4.61 10.99
N ALA A 291 13.97 3.44 11.24
CA ALA A 291 13.54 2.51 10.21
C ALA A 291 12.53 3.16 9.26
N GLY A 292 11.53 3.87 9.82
CA GLY A 292 10.53 4.58 9.03
C GLY A 292 11.14 5.68 8.17
N ILE A 293 11.99 6.55 8.73
CA ILE A 293 12.66 7.60 7.96
C ILE A 293 13.50 7.01 6.81
N VAL A 294 14.30 5.97 7.11
CA VAL A 294 15.14 5.31 6.10
C VAL A 294 14.29 4.68 5.01
N GLY A 295 13.24 3.95 5.37
CA GLY A 295 12.31 3.34 4.43
C GLY A 295 11.60 4.37 3.55
N THR A 296 11.08 5.45 4.13
CA THR A 296 10.45 6.57 3.41
C THR A 296 11.40 7.16 2.36
N LEU A 297 12.67 7.39 2.71
CA LEU A 297 13.68 7.92 1.79
C LEU A 297 14.07 6.93 0.70
N ILE A 298 14.18 5.64 1.02
CA ILE A 298 14.49 4.59 0.03
C ILE A 298 13.36 4.47 -0.97
N VAL A 299 12.11 4.34 -0.50
CA VAL A 299 10.92 4.23 -1.36
C VAL A 299 10.78 5.46 -2.25
N PHE A 300 10.98 6.67 -1.69
CA PHE A 300 11.01 7.92 -2.45
C PHE A 300 12.04 7.84 -3.59
N GLY A 301 13.28 7.45 -3.28
CA GLY A 301 14.37 7.35 -4.23
C GLY A 301 14.13 6.29 -5.32
N VAL A 302 13.60 5.12 -4.95
CA VAL A 302 13.29 4.02 -5.89
C VAL A 302 12.19 4.43 -6.86
N ALA A 303 11.06 4.96 -6.36
CA ALA A 303 9.96 5.41 -7.21
C ALA A 303 10.42 6.53 -8.15
N LEU A 304 11.19 7.50 -7.65
CA LEU A 304 11.82 8.54 -8.48
C LEU A 304 12.69 7.95 -9.58
N ALA A 305 13.60 7.04 -9.23
CA ALA A 305 14.53 6.43 -10.17
C ALA A 305 13.79 5.68 -11.28
N ILE A 306 12.75 4.93 -10.94
CA ILE A 306 11.90 4.23 -11.90
C ILE A 306 11.23 5.23 -12.85
N GLY A 307 10.62 6.29 -12.32
CA GLY A 307 9.96 7.32 -13.13
C GLY A 307 10.92 8.01 -14.10
N TYR A 308 12.11 8.41 -13.65
CA TYR A 308 13.11 9.04 -14.52
C TYR A 308 13.69 8.07 -15.57
N ALA A 309 13.99 6.83 -15.19
CA ALA A 309 14.55 5.83 -16.09
C ALA A 309 13.59 5.49 -17.24
N ARG A 310 12.28 5.38 -16.96
CA ARG A 310 11.28 5.06 -17.97
C ARG A 310 11.06 6.18 -18.98
N ARG A 311 11.14 7.43 -18.53
CA ARG A 311 11.08 8.59 -19.44
C ARG A 311 12.30 8.64 -20.37
N LYS A 312 13.52 8.47 -19.84
CA LYS A 312 14.75 8.55 -20.64
C LYS A 312 14.75 7.56 -21.81
N ARG A 313 14.16 6.38 -21.63
CA ARG A 313 14.02 5.36 -22.68
C ARG A 313 13.01 5.69 -23.77
N GLN A 314 12.07 6.62 -23.56
CA GLN A 314 11.12 7.04 -24.58
C GLN A 314 11.57 8.30 -25.32
N ALA A 315 12.42 9.11 -24.70
CA ALA A 315 13.03 10.28 -25.34
C ALA A 315 14.24 9.94 -26.24
N ALA A 316 14.73 8.70 -26.17
CA ALA A 316 15.82 8.15 -26.98
C ALA A 316 15.26 7.21 -28.05
#